data_AF-A0AAW7E4R9-F1
#
_entry.id   AF-A0AAW7E4R9-F1
#
_cell.length_a   1.000
_cell.length_b   1.000
_cell.length_c   1.000
_cell.angle_alpha   90.00
_cell.angle_beta   90.00
_cell.angle_gamma   90.00
#
_symmetry.space_group_name_H-M   'P 1'
#
loop_
_entity.id
_entity.type
_entity.pdbx_description
1 polymer ?
#
loop_
_entity_poly.entity_id
_entity_poly.type
_entity_poly.pdbx_seq_one_letter_code
_entity_poly.pdbx_strand_id
1 'polypeptide(L)'
;MKKIMTVIVLLGCIQNAVAAATDRYVRDVEKISTQYTSQMKSFLRSLDPQITAFNAQQQVQYCAIVKQYVDDMYKTTDENRANLPPSYMSITKQDIISKVNTSPEMQIVKKYNIQCDLK
;
A
#
# COMPACT_ATOMS: atom_id res chain seq x y z
N MET A 1 -33.15 -31.36 45.05
CA MET A 1 -31.92 -31.66 44.27
C MET A 1 -32.32 -31.84 42.80
N LYS A 2 -32.05 -30.84 41.94
CA LYS A 2 -32.32 -30.89 40.50
C LYS A 2 -31.02 -30.63 39.75
N LYS A 3 -30.77 -31.48 38.76
CA LYS A 3 -29.49 -31.73 38.12
C LYS A 3 -29.12 -30.62 37.12
N ILE A 4 -27.81 -30.40 37.04
CA ILE A 4 -27.05 -29.53 36.14
C ILE A 4 -27.45 -29.76 34.67
N MET A 5 -27.56 -28.68 33.88
CA MET A 5 -27.08 -28.61 32.49
C MET A 5 -26.99 -27.15 32.03
N THR A 6 -25.84 -26.53 32.25
CA THR A 6 -25.44 -25.31 31.54
C THR A 6 -24.77 -25.74 30.25
N VAL A 7 -25.48 -25.64 29.13
CA VAL A 7 -24.91 -25.85 27.80
C VAL A 7 -24.23 -24.55 27.39
N ILE A 8 -22.91 -24.48 27.60
CA ILE A 8 -22.05 -23.48 26.95
C ILE A 8 -21.83 -23.99 25.53
N VAL A 9 -22.61 -23.49 24.58
CA VAL A 9 -22.31 -23.70 23.16
C VAL A 9 -21.10 -22.85 22.82
N LEU A 10 -19.98 -23.54 22.61
CA LEU A 10 -18.77 -23.02 21.97
C LEU A 10 -19.12 -22.46 20.58
N LEU A 11 -19.31 -21.14 20.50
CA LEU A 11 -19.21 -20.36 19.27
C LEU A 11 -17.73 -19.98 19.04
N GLY A 12 -16.88 -21.00 18.87
CA GLY A 12 -15.57 -20.88 18.24
C GLY A 12 -15.58 -21.92 17.12
N CYS A 13 -15.56 -21.54 15.83
CA CYS A 13 -14.34 -21.19 15.14
C CYS A 13 -14.71 -20.60 13.77
N ILE A 14 -14.77 -19.28 13.62
CA ILE A 14 -14.64 -18.62 12.29
C ILE A 14 -13.63 -17.46 12.34
N GLN A 15 -13.12 -17.10 13.52
CA GLN A 15 -12.23 -15.94 13.69
C GLN A 15 -10.78 -16.18 13.23
N ASN A 16 -10.35 -17.43 13.10
CA ASN A 16 -8.95 -17.73 12.75
C ASN A 16 -8.62 -17.43 11.27
N ALA A 17 -9.61 -17.54 10.37
CA ALA A 17 -9.40 -17.29 8.95
C ALA A 17 -9.27 -15.79 8.63
N VAL A 18 -10.07 -14.95 9.30
CA VAL A 18 -10.02 -13.49 9.13
C VAL A 18 -8.76 -12.86 9.74
N ALA A 19 -8.28 -13.40 10.87
CA ALA A 19 -7.02 -12.95 11.47
C ALA A 19 -5.80 -13.29 10.58
N ALA A 20 -5.70 -14.53 10.09
CA ALA A 20 -4.58 -14.95 9.25
C ALA A 20 -4.53 -14.24 7.87
N ALA A 21 -5.69 -13.92 7.29
CA ALA A 21 -5.78 -13.15 6.05
C ALA A 21 -5.37 -11.69 6.26
N THR A 22 -5.75 -11.08 7.40
CA THR A 22 -5.33 -9.74 7.79
C THR A 22 -3.81 -9.67 7.98
N ASP A 23 -3.23 -10.67 8.65
CA ASP A 23 -1.77 -10.75 8.85
C ASP A 23 -1.01 -10.87 7.51
N ARG A 24 -1.57 -11.61 6.54
CA ARG A 24 -0.97 -11.71 5.20
C ARG A 24 -1.00 -10.37 4.48
N TYR A 25 -2.16 -9.70 4.47
CA TYR A 25 -2.28 -8.37 3.88
C TYR A 25 -1.30 -7.37 4.48
N VAL A 26 -1.17 -7.34 5.81
CA VAL A 26 -0.22 -6.44 6.50
C VAL A 26 1.22 -6.72 6.07
N ARG A 27 1.62 -8.00 6.02
CA ARG A 27 2.97 -8.37 5.56
C ARG A 27 3.22 -8.00 4.10
N ASP A 28 2.23 -8.17 3.23
CA ASP A 28 2.35 -7.82 1.81
C ASP A 28 2.48 -6.30 1.64
N VAL A 29 1.67 -5.50 2.36
CA VAL A 29 1.77 -4.04 2.40
C VAL A 29 3.14 -3.58 2.92
N GLU A 30 3.66 -4.20 3.98
CA GLU A 30 4.99 -3.90 4.54
C GLU A 30 6.10 -4.19 3.52
N LYS A 31 6.02 -5.33 2.83
CA LYS A 31 6.96 -5.72 1.77
C LYS A 31 6.96 -4.71 0.64
N ILE A 32 5.78 -4.32 0.13
CA ILE A 32 5.64 -3.32 -0.95
C ILE A 32 6.21 -1.97 -0.50
N SER A 33 5.91 -1.53 0.72
CA SER A 33 6.40 -0.27 1.28
C SER A 33 7.93 -0.27 1.44
N THR A 34 8.50 -1.40 1.85
CA THR A 34 9.95 -1.58 1.99
C THR A 34 10.64 -1.55 0.63
N GLN A 35 10.06 -2.23 -0.37
CA GLN A 35 10.56 -2.22 -1.74
C GLN A 35 10.54 -0.81 -2.34
N TYR A 36 9.41 -0.10 -2.23
CA TYR A 36 9.29 1.30 -2.66
C TYR A 36 10.34 2.18 -1.99
N THR A 37 10.47 2.08 -0.66
CA THR A 37 11.47 2.86 0.10
C THR A 37 12.89 2.59 -0.40
N SER A 38 13.22 1.33 -0.65
CA SER A 38 14.54 0.93 -1.17
C SER A 38 14.81 1.50 -2.55
N GLN A 39 13.86 1.31 -3.49
CA GLN A 39 13.95 1.83 -4.86
C GLN A 39 14.04 3.36 -4.89
N MET A 40 13.22 4.04 -4.10
CA MET A 40 13.20 5.50 -4.03
C MET A 40 14.51 6.04 -3.43
N LYS A 41 15.03 5.45 -2.34
CA LYS A 41 16.33 5.82 -1.78
C LYS A 41 17.47 5.61 -2.78
N SER A 42 17.44 4.51 -3.52
CA SER A 42 18.44 4.24 -4.57
C SER A 42 18.37 5.28 -5.69
N PHE A 43 17.16 5.59 -6.17
CA PHE A 43 16.92 6.63 -7.16
C PHE A 43 17.41 8.00 -6.68
N LEU A 44 17.01 8.45 -5.49
CA LEU A 44 17.42 9.75 -4.94
C LEU A 44 18.94 9.86 -4.77
N ARG A 45 19.63 8.77 -4.39
CA ARG A 45 21.10 8.74 -4.30
C ARG A 45 21.80 8.79 -5.65
N SER A 46 21.11 8.44 -6.74
CA SER A 46 21.65 8.53 -8.11
C SER A 46 21.54 9.94 -8.71
N LEU A 47 20.79 10.84 -8.06
CA LEU A 47 20.62 12.20 -8.52
C LEU A 47 21.82 13.07 -8.17
N ASP A 48 22.11 14.04 -9.04
CA ASP A 48 23.01 15.14 -8.72
C ASP A 48 22.42 15.97 -7.56
N PRO A 49 23.13 16.22 -6.45
CA PRO A 49 22.63 17.03 -5.35
C PRO A 49 22.29 18.48 -5.73
N GLN A 50 22.79 18.98 -6.87
CA GLN A 50 22.48 20.31 -7.42
C GLN A 50 21.36 20.29 -8.47
N ILE A 51 20.67 19.15 -8.64
CA ILE A 51 19.60 19.03 -9.62
C ILE A 51 18.43 20.00 -9.34
N THR A 52 18.02 20.72 -10.37
CA THR A 52 16.88 21.65 -10.33
C THR A 52 15.63 21.09 -11.00
N ALA A 53 15.77 20.06 -11.85
CA ALA A 53 14.68 19.32 -12.49
C ALA A 53 15.18 17.94 -12.98
N PHE A 54 14.29 16.95 -13.04
CA PHE A 54 14.63 15.64 -13.63
C PHE A 54 14.78 15.74 -15.14
N ASN A 55 15.79 15.06 -15.69
CA ASN A 55 15.83 14.78 -17.11
C ASN A 55 14.80 13.68 -17.47
N ALA A 56 14.60 13.44 -18.77
CA ALA A 56 13.62 12.47 -19.24
C ALA A 56 13.81 11.05 -18.67
N GLN A 57 15.05 10.59 -18.54
CA GLN A 57 15.35 9.26 -18.00
C GLN A 57 15.05 9.18 -16.50
N GLN A 58 15.43 10.21 -15.73
CA GLN A 58 15.14 10.30 -14.30
C GLN A 58 13.63 10.36 -14.05
N GLN A 59 12.88 11.11 -14.87
CA GLN A 59 11.43 11.16 -14.80
C GLN A 59 10.81 9.80 -15.07
N VAL A 60 11.22 9.11 -16.14
CA VAL A 60 10.73 7.75 -16.45
C VAL A 60 11.00 6.79 -15.29
N GLN A 61 12.22 6.81 -14.74
CA GLN A 61 12.59 5.93 -13.63
C GLN A 61 11.78 6.23 -12.36
N TYR A 62 11.65 7.51 -12.00
CA TYR A 62 10.84 7.93 -10.86
C TYR A 62 9.38 7.53 -11.02
N CYS A 63 8.79 7.82 -12.18
CA CYS A 63 7.39 7.48 -12.45
C CYS A 63 7.16 5.97 -12.46
N ALA A 64 8.12 5.17 -12.94
CA ALA A 64 8.02 3.71 -12.87
C ALA A 64 8.00 3.20 -11.42
N ILE A 65 8.84 3.74 -10.53
CA ILE A 65 8.87 3.38 -9.10
C ILE A 65 7.51 3.69 -8.44
N VAL A 66 7.00 4.91 -8.65
CA VAL A 66 5.72 5.34 -8.05
C VAL A 66 4.55 4.55 -8.63
N LYS A 67 4.54 4.32 -9.94
CA LYS A 67 3.50 3.52 -10.60
C LYS A 67 3.48 2.10 -10.07
N GLN A 68 4.64 1.46 -9.96
CA GLN A 68 4.74 0.11 -9.39
C GLN A 68 4.18 0.07 -7.96
N TYR A 69 4.54 1.04 -7.12
CA TYR A 69 4.01 1.13 -5.76
C TYR A 69 2.48 1.23 -5.70
N VAL A 70 1.90 2.11 -6.54
CA VAL A 70 0.43 2.26 -6.65
C VAL A 70 -0.23 0.98 -7.14
N ASP A 71 0.31 0.36 -8.19
CA ASP A 71 -0.23 -0.86 -8.79
C ASP A 71 -0.19 -2.02 -7.79
N ASP A 72 0.93 -2.21 -7.10
CA ASP A 72 1.11 -3.27 -6.10
C ASP A 72 0.17 -3.05 -4.89
N MET A 73 0.07 -1.82 -4.38
CA MET A 73 -0.86 -1.48 -3.28
C MET A 73 -2.31 -1.75 -3.67
N TYR A 74 -2.72 -1.34 -4.87
CA TYR A 74 -4.08 -1.56 -5.35
C TYR A 74 -4.37 -3.05 -5.52
N LYS A 75 -3.48 -3.77 -6.21
CA LYS A 75 -3.62 -5.21 -6.42
C LYS A 75 -3.74 -5.98 -5.11
N THR A 76 -2.82 -5.76 -4.17
CA THR A 76 -2.85 -6.45 -2.86
C THR A 76 -4.11 -6.10 -2.06
N THR A 77 -4.56 -4.84 -2.12
CA THR A 77 -5.82 -4.43 -1.49
C THR A 77 -7.02 -5.13 -2.13
N ASP A 78 -7.05 -5.21 -3.46
CA ASP A 78 -8.15 -5.79 -4.21
C ASP A 78 -8.27 -7.30 -4.00
N GLU A 79 -7.14 -8.02 -4.09
CA GLU A 79 -7.06 -9.47 -3.86
C GLU A 79 -7.48 -9.88 -2.44
N ASN A 80 -7.29 -8.99 -1.46
CA ASN A 80 -7.64 -9.25 -0.07
C ASN A 80 -8.94 -8.56 0.37
N ARG A 81 -9.63 -7.83 -0.52
CA ARG A 81 -10.75 -6.92 -0.19
C ARG A 81 -11.84 -7.56 0.65
N ALA A 82 -12.19 -8.82 0.37
CA ALA A 82 -13.21 -9.57 1.11
C ALA A 82 -12.85 -9.85 2.58
N ASN A 83 -11.56 -9.79 2.92
CA ASN A 83 -11.03 -10.06 4.26
C ASN A 83 -10.63 -8.80 5.02
N LEU A 84 -10.78 -7.62 4.41
CA LEU A 84 -10.42 -6.33 5.00
C LEU A 84 -11.64 -5.67 5.67
N PRO A 85 -11.40 -4.72 6.60
CA PRO A 85 -12.49 -3.94 7.18
C PRO A 85 -13.35 -3.25 6.10
N PRO A 86 -14.63 -2.97 6.38
CA PRO A 86 -15.54 -2.37 5.40
C PRO A 86 -15.05 -1.06 4.75
N SER A 87 -14.20 -0.30 5.45
CA SER A 87 -13.55 0.90 4.91
C SER A 87 -12.67 0.66 3.68
N TYR A 88 -12.22 -0.58 3.44
CA TYR A 88 -11.41 -0.96 2.29
C TYR A 88 -12.25 -1.44 1.11
N MET A 89 -13.54 -1.76 1.30
CA MET A 89 -14.38 -2.30 0.23
C MET A 89 -14.59 -1.33 -0.93
N SER A 90 -14.59 -0.02 -0.66
CA SER A 90 -14.77 1.02 -1.68
C SER A 90 -13.46 1.66 -2.16
N ILE A 91 -12.30 1.24 -1.64
CA ILE A 91 -11.01 1.84 -2.05
C ILE A 91 -10.74 1.51 -3.52
N THR A 92 -10.65 2.55 -4.32
CA THR A 92 -10.28 2.50 -5.72
C THR A 92 -8.78 2.74 -5.90
N LYS A 93 -8.27 2.42 -7.10
CA LYS A 93 -6.91 2.81 -7.48
C LYS A 93 -6.71 4.34 -7.40
N GLN A 94 -7.74 5.12 -7.73
CA GLN A 94 -7.68 6.59 -7.63
C GLN A 94 -7.55 7.08 -6.19
N ASP A 95 -8.16 6.40 -5.23
CA ASP A 95 -7.97 6.72 -3.80
C ASP A 95 -6.53 6.47 -3.36
N ILE A 96 -5.91 5.39 -3.86
CA ILE A 96 -4.49 5.08 -3.60
C ILE A 96 -3.59 6.13 -4.27
N ILE A 97 -3.83 6.46 -5.55
CA ILE A 97 -3.11 7.52 -6.27
C ILE A 97 -3.21 8.86 -5.52
N SER A 98 -4.40 9.21 -5.05
CA SER A 98 -4.63 10.43 -4.27
C SER A 98 -3.79 10.44 -2.99
N LYS A 99 -3.84 9.34 -2.20
CA LYS A 99 -3.02 9.20 -0.98
C LYS A 99 -1.53 9.32 -1.28
N VAL A 100 -1.04 8.63 -2.30
CA VAL A 100 0.37 8.71 -2.74
C VAL A 100 0.72 10.15 -3.10
N ASN A 101 -0.05 10.79 -3.98
CA ASN A 101 0.22 12.16 -4.40
C ASN A 101 0.21 13.16 -3.23
N THR A 102 -0.57 12.92 -2.18
CA THR A 102 -0.60 13.76 -0.97
C THR A 102 0.47 13.42 0.06
N SER A 103 1.26 12.38 -0.14
CA SER A 103 2.26 11.96 0.84
C SER A 103 3.39 12.99 0.96
N PRO A 104 3.98 13.18 2.16
CA PRO A 104 5.09 14.11 2.34
C PRO A 104 6.25 13.86 1.37
N GLU A 105 6.54 12.59 1.08
CA GLU A 105 7.61 12.17 0.15
C GLU A 105 7.33 12.67 -1.27
N MET A 106 6.08 12.54 -1.74
CA MET A 106 5.67 12.99 -3.06
C MET A 106 5.63 14.52 -3.17
N GLN A 107 5.31 15.22 -2.09
CA GLN A 107 5.35 16.68 -2.07
C GLN A 107 6.78 17.24 -2.18
N ILE A 108 7.78 16.55 -1.63
CA ILE A 108 9.19 16.97 -1.74
C ILE A 108 9.66 16.99 -3.19
N VAL A 109 9.22 16.04 -4.00
CA VAL A 109 9.63 15.90 -5.41
C VAL A 109 8.74 16.71 -6.37
N LYS A 110 7.51 17.06 -5.97
CA LYS A 110 6.61 17.93 -6.74
C LYS A 110 7.25 19.27 -7.13
N LYS A 111 8.17 19.79 -6.31
CA LYS A 111 8.92 21.03 -6.59
C LYS A 111 9.78 20.97 -7.87
N TYR A 112 10.08 19.77 -8.37
CA TYR A 112 10.83 19.56 -9.62
C TYR A 112 9.91 19.48 -10.86
N ASN A 113 8.63 19.86 -10.74
CA ASN A 113 7.62 19.86 -11.79
C ASN A 113 7.44 18.51 -12.51
N ILE A 114 7.59 17.42 -11.77
CA ILE A 114 7.44 16.07 -12.30
C ILE A 114 5.96 15.71 -12.36
N GLN A 115 5.51 15.27 -13.53
CA GLN A 115 4.18 14.70 -13.72
C GLN A 115 4.33 13.23 -14.13
N CYS A 116 3.74 12.35 -13.32
CA CYS A 116 3.65 10.92 -13.64
C CYS A 116 2.21 10.58 -13.98
N ASP A 117 2.01 9.86 -15.09
CA ASP A 117 0.72 9.21 -15.34
C ASP A 117 0.66 7.92 -14.52
N LEU A 118 -0.13 7.95 -13.45
CA LEU A 118 -0.30 6.84 -12.51
C LEU A 118 -1.59 6.05 -12.75
N LYS A 119 -2.34 6.38 -13.82
CA LYS A 119 -3.60 5.71 -14.14
C LYS A 119 -3.40 4.21 -14.40
#